data_AF-A0A4V1RPP3-F1
#
_entry.id   AF-A0A4V1RPP3-F1
#
_cell.length_a   1.000
_cell.length_b   1.000
_cell.length_c   1.000
_cell.angle_alpha   90.00
_cell.angle_beta   90.00
_cell.angle_gamma   90.00
#
_symmetry.space_group_name_H-M   'P 1'
#
loop_
_entity.id
_entity.type
_entity.pdbx_description
1 polymer ?
#
loop_
_entity_poly.entity_id
_entity_poly.type
_entity_poly.pdbx_seq_one_letter_code
_entity_poly.pdbx_strand_id
1 'polypeptide(L)'
;MKPEFSPDALRLFLTAQVRHAGNLAAHFPPERRAEDIARRNAERAEKAVIAKRANISKAVLQQAMTGGQPVMAAHAERLWFALGFDLVSMEIMLEGYR
;
A
#
# COMPACT_ATOMS: atom_id res chain seq x y z
N MET A 1 -8.78 17.63 -10.77
CA MET A 1 -9.25 16.98 -9.53
C MET A 1 -8.00 16.56 -8.77
N LYS A 2 -7.65 17.18 -7.64
CA LYS A 2 -6.49 16.71 -6.85
C LYS A 2 -6.83 15.29 -6.37
N PRO A 3 -5.92 14.31 -6.43
CA PRO A 3 -6.15 13.03 -5.77
C PRO A 3 -6.42 13.35 -4.29
N GLU A 4 -7.60 13.03 -3.79
CA GLU A 4 -7.82 13.10 -2.36
C GLU A 4 -7.04 11.94 -1.74
N PHE A 5 -5.87 12.26 -1.19
CA PHE A 5 -5.01 11.34 -0.45
C PHE A 5 -5.62 11.03 0.92
N SER A 6 -6.88 10.57 0.91
CA SER A 6 -7.63 10.23 2.11
C SER A 6 -7.04 8.98 2.77
N PRO A 7 -7.21 8.81 4.09
CA PRO A 7 -6.83 7.58 4.78
C PRO A 7 -7.44 6.33 4.15
N ASP A 8 -8.67 6.42 3.62
CA ASP A 8 -9.33 5.33 2.92
C ASP A 8 -8.68 5.00 1.59
N ALA A 9 -8.29 6.00 0.79
CA ALA A 9 -7.54 5.77 -0.42
C ALA A 9 -6.23 5.06 -0.11
N LEU A 10 -5.47 5.56 0.88
CA LEU A 10 -4.20 4.94 1.27
C LEU A 10 -4.40 3.47 1.67
N ARG A 11 -5.41 3.19 2.49
CA ARG A 11 -5.77 1.82 2.88
C ARG A 11 -6.07 0.93 1.68
N LEU A 12 -6.86 1.42 0.73
CA LEU A 12 -7.23 0.68 -0.48
C LEU A 12 -6.00 0.36 -1.34
N PHE A 13 -5.13 1.34 -1.59
CA PHE A 13 -3.92 1.13 -2.39
C PHE A 13 -2.92 0.18 -1.71
N LEU A 14 -2.69 0.33 -0.39
CA LEU A 14 -1.86 -0.61 0.37
C LEU A 14 -2.41 -2.03 0.30
N THR A 15 -3.74 -2.18 0.47
CA THR A 15 -4.41 -3.48 0.41
C THR A 15 -4.31 -4.09 -0.98
N ALA A 16 -4.53 -3.29 -2.02
CA ALA A 16 -4.44 -3.73 -3.41
C ALA A 16 -3.02 -4.19 -3.76
N GLN A 17 -1.99 -3.42 -3.40
CA GLN A 17 -0.60 -3.76 -3.64
C GLN A 17 -0.21 -5.09 -2.99
N VAL A 18 -0.52 -5.26 -1.70
CA VAL A 18 -0.24 -6.49 -0.96
C VAL A 18 -0.97 -7.69 -1.57
N ARG A 19 -2.27 -7.55 -1.86
CA ARG A 19 -3.05 -8.63 -2.48
C ARG A 19 -2.59 -8.96 -3.89
N HIS A 20 -2.14 -7.97 -4.66
CA HIS A 20 -1.60 -8.19 -6.00
C HIS A 20 -0.34 -9.05 -5.94
N ALA A 21 0.61 -8.72 -5.07
CA ALA A 21 1.80 -9.54 -4.83
C ALA A 21 1.44 -10.98 -4.41
N GLY A 22 0.46 -11.11 -3.52
CA GLY A 22 -0.10 -12.42 -3.15
C GLY A 22 -0.64 -13.20 -4.35
N ASN A 23 -1.49 -12.57 -5.16
CA ASN A 23 -2.14 -13.20 -6.31
C ASN A 23 -1.14 -13.62 -7.39
N LEU A 24 -0.09 -12.85 -7.63
CA LEU A 24 0.98 -13.20 -8.57
C LEU A 24 1.76 -14.45 -8.13
N ALA A 25 1.89 -14.67 -6.82
CA ALA A 25 2.60 -15.81 -6.25
C ALA A 25 1.70 -17.01 -5.93
N ALA A 26 0.39 -16.90 -6.14
CA ALA A 26 -0.55 -17.97 -5.82
C ALA A 26 -0.41 -19.12 -6.81
N HIS A 27 -0.33 -20.34 -6.30
CA HIS A 27 -0.32 -21.58 -7.08
C HIS A 27 -1.72 -22.20 -7.17
N PHE A 28 -2.57 -21.93 -6.17
CA PHE A 28 -3.91 -22.51 -6.11
C PHE A 28 -4.94 -21.68 -6.89
N PRO A 29 -6.01 -22.34 -7.38
CA PRO A 29 -7.13 -21.64 -8.01
C PRO A 29 -7.81 -20.66 -7.03
N PRO A 30 -8.52 -19.64 -7.54
CA PRO A 30 -9.15 -18.60 -6.72
C PRO A 30 -9.95 -19.11 -5.52
N GLU A 31 -10.72 -20.19 -5.69
CA GLU A 31 -11.55 -20.74 -4.60
C GLU A 31 -10.72 -21.25 -3.40
N ARG A 32 -9.46 -21.63 -3.63
CA ARG A 32 -8.57 -22.22 -2.61
C ARG A 32 -7.42 -21.31 -2.20
N ARG A 33 -7.36 -20.07 -2.70
CA ARG A 33 -6.29 -19.10 -2.38
C ARG A 33 -6.16 -18.80 -0.88
N ALA A 34 -7.20 -19.01 -0.09
CA ALA A 34 -7.13 -18.84 1.37
C ALA A 34 -6.09 -19.76 2.02
N GLU A 35 -5.92 -20.97 1.49
CA GLU A 35 -5.01 -22.01 2.01
C GLU A 35 -3.57 -21.86 1.50
N ASP A 36 -3.41 -21.16 0.37
CA ASP A 36 -2.15 -21.04 -0.36
C ASP A 36 -1.06 -20.37 0.49
N ILE A 37 -0.01 -21.14 0.81
CA ILE A 37 1.15 -20.67 1.58
C ILE A 37 2.00 -19.69 0.76
N ALA A 38 2.15 -19.91 -0.55
CA ALA A 38 2.93 -19.04 -1.42
C ALA A 38 2.30 -17.65 -1.50
N ARG A 39 0.97 -17.58 -1.66
CA ARG A 39 0.21 -16.31 -1.58
C ARG A 39 0.47 -15.59 -0.26
N ARG A 40 0.30 -16.27 0.88
CA ARG A 40 0.47 -15.68 2.21
C ARG A 40 1.89 -15.19 2.47
N ASN A 41 2.89 -15.94 1.99
CA ASN A 41 4.29 -15.54 2.12
C ASN A 41 4.61 -14.32 1.26
N ALA A 42 4.09 -14.24 0.04
CA ALA A 42 4.24 -13.07 -0.82
C ALA A 42 3.56 -11.83 -0.22
N GLU A 43 2.34 -11.95 0.32
CA GLU A 43 1.66 -10.85 1.02
C GLU A 43 2.49 -10.36 2.23
N ARG A 44 3.09 -11.27 3.00
CA ARG A 44 3.97 -10.92 4.12
C ARG A 44 5.26 -10.24 3.66
N ALA A 45 5.87 -10.73 2.59
CA ALA A 45 7.08 -10.16 2.01
C ALA A 45 6.79 -8.74 1.49
N GLU A 46 5.67 -8.55 0.79
CA GLU A 46 5.29 -7.23 0.26
C GLU A 46 5.06 -6.21 1.38
N LYS A 47 4.37 -6.60 2.46
CA LYS A 47 4.24 -5.74 3.64
C LYS A 47 5.59 -5.33 4.22
N ALA A 48 6.56 -6.26 4.28
CA ALA A 48 7.91 -5.95 4.76
C ALA A 48 8.66 -5.00 3.81
N VAL A 49 8.50 -5.16 2.49
CA VAL A 49 9.08 -4.27 1.48
C VAL A 49 8.49 -2.86 1.61
N ILE A 50 7.16 -2.73 1.70
CA ILE A 50 6.48 -1.44 1.87
C ILE A 50 6.95 -0.74 3.15
N ALA A 51 6.94 -1.44 4.30
CA ALA A 51 7.38 -0.87 5.57
C ALA A 51 8.85 -0.39 5.51
N LYS A 52 9.72 -1.17 4.87
CA LYS A 52 11.14 -0.82 4.68
C LYS A 52 11.29 0.41 3.79
N ARG A 53 10.59 0.45 2.65
CA ARG A 53 10.63 1.59 1.70
C ARG A 53 10.08 2.87 2.31
N ALA A 54 8.99 2.76 3.08
CA ALA A 54 8.39 3.89 3.79
C ALA A 54 9.17 4.27 5.06
N ASN A 55 10.19 3.51 5.47
CA ASN A 55 10.90 3.71 6.74
C ASN A 55 9.96 3.87 7.94
N ILE A 56 9.03 2.93 8.10
CA ILE A 56 8.07 2.88 9.22
C ILE A 56 8.06 1.51 9.87
N SER A 57 7.53 1.43 11.09
CA SER A 57 7.33 0.15 11.77
C SER A 57 6.19 -0.66 11.15
N LYS A 58 6.25 -1.99 11.33
CA LYS A 58 5.16 -2.89 10.93
C LYS A 58 3.82 -2.54 11.59
N ALA A 59 3.86 -1.99 12.80
CA ALA A 59 2.66 -1.58 13.54
C ALA A 59 1.98 -0.38 12.85
N VAL A 60 2.75 0.61 12.41
CA VAL A 60 2.22 1.78 11.68
C VAL A 60 1.64 1.36 10.33
N LEU A 61 2.32 0.46 9.60
CA LEU A 61 1.77 -0.10 8.36
C LEU A 61 0.46 -0.83 8.62
N GLN A 62 0.40 -1.68 9.64
CA GLN A 62 -0.80 -2.43 9.97
C GLN A 62 -1.95 -1.49 10.35
N GLN A 63 -1.68 -0.41 11.08
CA GLN A 63 -2.66 0.63 11.41
C GLN A 63 -3.20 1.32 10.14
N ALA A 64 -2.32 1.69 9.20
CA ALA A 64 -2.74 2.28 7.92
C ALA A 64 -3.61 1.32 7.10
N MET A 65 -3.35 0.01 7.16
CA MET A 65 -4.13 -1.00 6.44
C MET A 65 -5.48 -1.35 7.11
N THR A 66 -5.63 -1.17 8.42
CA THR A 66 -6.90 -1.47 9.12
C THR A 66 -7.87 -0.29 9.10
N GLY A 67 -7.37 0.95 9.01
CA GLY A 67 -8.18 2.17 8.93
C GLY A 67 -8.88 2.56 10.25
N GLY A 68 -8.59 1.86 11.35
CA GLY A 68 -9.26 2.09 12.64
C GLY A 68 -8.75 3.30 13.42
N GLN A 69 -7.58 3.83 13.07
CA GLN A 69 -6.97 5.00 13.72
C GLN A 69 -6.20 5.84 12.69
N PRO A 70 -6.27 7.19 12.75
CA PRO A 70 -5.49 8.05 11.88
C PRO A 70 -3.99 7.78 12.01
N VAL A 71 -3.31 7.60 10.89
CA VAL A 71 -1.84 7.63 10.85
C VAL A 71 -1.36 9.07 10.74
N MET A 72 -0.22 9.38 11.36
CA MET A 72 0.40 10.70 11.24
C MET A 72 0.64 11.05 9.76
N ALA A 73 0.44 12.31 9.39
CA ALA A 73 0.60 12.78 8.01
C ALA A 73 1.96 12.40 7.40
N ALA A 74 3.05 12.59 8.14
CA ALA A 74 4.39 12.20 7.70
C ALA A 74 4.55 10.70 7.41
N HIS A 75 3.82 9.82 8.11
CA HIS A 75 3.80 8.38 7.80
C HIS A 75 2.96 8.08 6.57
N ALA A 76 1.84 8.79 6.38
CA ALA A 76 1.01 8.65 5.19
C ALA A 76 1.76 9.05 3.92
N GLU A 77 2.49 10.17 3.94
CA GLU A 77 3.34 10.61 2.82
C GLU A 77 4.40 9.57 2.45
N ARG A 78 5.12 9.04 3.44
CA ARG A 78 6.13 7.99 3.21
C ARG A 78 5.53 6.70 2.64
N LEU A 79 4.30 6.37 3.06
CA LEU A 79 3.58 5.20 2.52
C LEU A 79 3.16 5.41 1.07
N TRP A 80 2.68 6.61 0.71
CA TRP A 80 2.40 6.96 -0.69
C TRP A 80 3.67 6.88 -1.55
N PHE A 81 4.77 7.43 -1.05
CA PHE A 81 6.07 7.34 -1.72
C PHE A 81 6.53 5.88 -1.91
N ALA A 82 6.36 5.03 -0.89
CA ALA A 82 6.71 3.61 -0.96
C ALA A 82 5.87 2.81 -1.98
N LEU A 83 4.66 3.30 -2.28
CA LEU A 83 3.79 2.79 -3.34
C LEU A 83 4.13 3.36 -4.72
N GLY A 84 5.15 4.23 -4.83
CA GLY A 84 5.55 4.86 -6.09
C GLY A 84 4.76 6.12 -6.44
N PHE A 85 3.92 6.63 -5.53
CA PHE A 85 3.25 7.91 -5.70
C PHE A 85 4.13 9.00 -5.08
N ASP A 86 4.92 9.66 -5.91
CA ASP A 86 5.61 10.89 -5.51
C ASP A 86 4.64 12.06 -5.58
N LEU A 87 4.22 12.54 -4.41
CA LEU A 87 3.28 13.65 -4.24
C LEU A 87 3.77 14.93 -4.94
N VAL A 88 5.07 15.20 -4.93
CA VAL A 88 5.66 16.41 -5.55
C VAL A 88 5.65 16.28 -7.07
N SER A 89 6.04 15.12 -7.59
CA SER A 89 6.00 14.85 -9.03
C SER A 89 4.58 14.84 -9.59
N MET A 90 3.59 14.41 -8.81
CA MET A 90 2.17 14.44 -9.22
C MET A 90 1.56 15.85 -9.19
N GLU A 91 1.97 16.73 -8.26
CA GLU A 91 1.52 18.14 -8.27
C GLU A 91 2.08 18.92 -9.46
N ILE A 92 3.37 18.75 -9.78
CA ILE A 92 3.99 19.39 -10.96
C ILE A 92 3.33 18.93 -12.26
N MET A 93 2.99 17.63 -12.36
CA MET A 93 2.30 17.11 -13.54
C MET A 93 0.88 17.64 -13.70
N LEU A 94 0.18 18.01 -12.62
CA LEU A 94 -1.19 18.53 -12.69
C LEU A 94 -1.25 20.05 -12.93
N GLU A 95 -0.21 20.80 -12.55
CA GLU A 95 -0.11 22.24 -12.85
C GLU A 95 0.34 22.51 -14.29
N GLY A 96 1.13 21.62 -14.92
CA GLY A 96 1.55 21.76 -16.32
C GLY A 96 0.46 21.58 -17.38
N TYR A 97 -0.77 21.21 -16.98
CA TYR A 97 -1.95 21.09 -17.85
C TYR A 97 -3.03 22.15 -17.57
N ARG A 98 -2.70 23.22 -16.84
CA ARG A 98 -3.58 24.38 -16.66
C ARG A 98 -3.28 25.51 -17.63
#